data_AF-A0A9D6Y9Q5-F1
#
_entry.id   AF-A0A9D6Y9Q5-F1
#
_cell.length_a   1.000
_cell.length_b   1.000
_cell.length_c   1.000
_cell.angle_alpha   90.00
_cell.angle_beta   90.00
_cell.angle_gamma   90.00
#
_symmetry.space_group_name_H-M   'P 1'
#
loop_
_entity.id
_entity.type
_entity.pdbx_description
1 polymer ?
#
loop_
_entity_poly.entity_id
_entity_poly.type
_entity_poly.pdbx_seq_one_letter_code
_entity_poly.pdbx_strand_id
1 'polypeptide(L)'
;MIVRLFNDVPDECFGTDANDDGFFTAADLSALPQLLVPPPPTPPSPQGPAITFFGLATASGRLAAALGEIEPGLPVFYRVTGTGFKVVIEGAPGLAESPLGLGVLEHDPNDPARRPDLQIESNRPLGDGHLAVCDERGVPGVDPPDFGPAQTIADALNDFACGFTVATSPRAACVEDEFGLTGFAGRGTTAQFCLAVGSQLRFPDGDTQLTVQLRDAAGNLGAPARLIVRVDGGPIPLPFTATLTATATLPRPTRTPTRSRTPTPTITSTPAATATRTPSATRTGTSTLTRTPSVTRTPTRQLSPTPTPTGPPTRTFTLTATPTVTLTATRTSTPTRSGTRTPTPTRTASPTPTLTPTATVTPTPTSSPTPTTAPGPIVTFFGLASAADNLLEPVEEIDGVPVYRPTGLGFQIVVEGGLGPAGRQLGQSAFADDPDQRPDLQIVPSQALGNGSTTVCDNSPPAAGGVPAVDPPRFDDELDITHVMNDLGCRFDNGSGKALARTSPCDACVQFDGEAGFVDRRSHAQFCARISQYLALAPGDTLFVARLRDQAGNLGEPAKMIVRIDSPSAAPATTPAPAALPATAPRLCGTPLAGAAARPQLHY
;
A
#
# COMPACT_ATOMS: atom_id res chain seq x y z
N MET A 1 -52.46 59.62 -46.97
CA MET A 1 -53.22 58.36 -46.88
C MET A 1 -52.23 57.31 -46.39
N ILE A 2 -52.14 56.91 -45.12
CA ILE A 2 -53.17 56.65 -44.08
C ILE A 2 -54.04 55.42 -44.43
N VAL A 3 -54.20 54.52 -43.45
CA VAL A 3 -55.06 53.32 -43.39
C VAL A 3 -54.46 52.06 -44.04
N ARG A 4 -54.32 50.91 -43.37
CA ARG A 4 -54.39 50.49 -41.94
C ARG A 4 -53.74 49.09 -41.88
N LEU A 5 -53.06 48.75 -40.78
CA LEU A 5 -53.12 47.45 -40.06
C LEU A 5 -52.01 47.39 -38.99
N PHE A 6 -52.05 48.34 -38.05
CA PHE A 6 -51.64 48.02 -36.68
C PHE A 6 -52.83 47.34 -36.02
N ASN A 7 -52.64 46.07 -35.64
CA ASN A 7 -53.26 45.34 -34.53
C ASN A 7 -52.80 43.89 -34.64
N ASP A 8 -51.54 43.63 -34.34
CA ASP A 8 -51.15 43.12 -33.02
C ASP A 8 -49.61 43.06 -33.04
N VAL A 9 -48.99 43.65 -32.02
CA VAL A 9 -47.55 43.49 -31.77
C VAL A 9 -47.44 42.52 -30.61
N PRO A 10 -47.07 41.25 -30.84
CA PRO A 10 -46.48 40.45 -29.79
C PRO A 10 -45.14 41.11 -29.43
N ASP A 11 -44.87 41.26 -28.14
CA ASP A 11 -43.52 41.54 -27.68
C ASP A 11 -42.55 40.46 -28.18
N GLU A 12 -41.27 40.81 -28.30
CA GLU A 12 -40.13 39.92 -28.62
C GLU A 12 -39.93 39.52 -30.10
N CYS A 13 -39.54 40.49 -30.94
CA CYS A 13 -38.74 40.21 -32.14
C CYS A 13 -37.30 39.78 -31.77
N PHE A 14 -37.12 38.55 -31.28
CA PHE A 14 -35.80 37.94 -31.12
C PHE A 14 -35.06 37.87 -32.48
N GLY A 15 -33.85 38.43 -32.56
CA GLY A 15 -32.92 38.23 -33.68
C GLY A 15 -32.76 39.37 -34.69
N THR A 16 -33.19 40.61 -34.38
CA THR A 16 -32.99 41.77 -35.29
C THR A 16 -31.75 42.60 -34.97
N ASP A 17 -31.22 42.48 -33.75
CA ASP A 17 -29.90 42.96 -33.34
C ASP A 17 -28.96 41.76 -33.45
N ALA A 18 -28.11 41.76 -34.47
CA ALA A 18 -27.32 40.60 -34.87
C ALA A 18 -25.87 40.66 -34.34
N ASN A 19 -25.47 41.79 -33.75
CA ASN A 19 -24.17 41.97 -33.10
C ASN A 19 -24.27 42.21 -31.57
N ASP A 20 -25.49 42.30 -31.03
CA ASP A 20 -25.84 42.48 -29.61
C ASP A 20 -25.29 43.81 -29.04
N ASP A 21 -25.36 44.88 -29.84
CA ASP A 21 -24.90 46.24 -29.46
C ASP A 21 -26.00 47.20 -29.00
N GLY A 22 -27.27 46.81 -29.16
CA GLY A 22 -28.46 47.55 -28.75
C GLY A 22 -29.02 48.49 -29.82
N PHE A 23 -28.44 48.55 -31.03
CA PHE A 23 -28.84 49.50 -32.07
C PHE A 23 -29.02 48.84 -33.46
N PHE A 24 -30.27 48.81 -33.94
CA PHE A 24 -30.58 48.39 -35.31
C PHE A 24 -29.94 49.34 -36.34
N THR A 25 -28.86 48.92 -36.98
CA THR A 25 -28.07 49.71 -37.93
C THR A 25 -27.66 48.91 -39.16
N ALA A 26 -26.91 49.53 -40.08
CA ALA A 26 -26.32 48.81 -41.21
C ALA A 26 -25.22 47.80 -40.78
N ALA A 27 -24.80 47.78 -39.51
CA ALA A 27 -23.86 46.79 -38.99
C ALA A 27 -24.50 45.38 -38.88
N ASP A 28 -25.78 45.30 -38.49
CA ASP A 28 -26.53 44.04 -38.39
C ASP A 28 -26.59 43.28 -39.72
N LEU A 29 -26.79 44.03 -40.82
CA LEU A 29 -26.82 43.50 -42.18
C LEU A 29 -25.51 42.81 -42.61
N SER A 30 -24.38 43.16 -41.97
CA SER A 30 -23.08 42.52 -42.20
C SER A 30 -22.80 41.33 -41.26
N ALA A 31 -23.59 41.16 -40.20
CA ALA A 31 -23.52 40.00 -39.30
C ALA A 31 -24.37 38.81 -39.79
N LEU A 32 -25.45 39.07 -40.54
CA LEU A 32 -26.35 38.05 -41.11
C LEU A 32 -25.67 36.83 -41.78
N PRO A 33 -24.54 36.95 -42.53
CA PRO A 33 -23.88 35.79 -43.13
C PRO A 33 -23.36 34.75 -42.13
N GLN A 34 -23.15 35.12 -40.86
CA GLN A 34 -22.71 34.20 -39.79
C GLN A 34 -23.85 33.30 -39.30
N LEU A 35 -25.11 33.72 -39.44
CA LEU A 35 -26.31 32.98 -38.98
C LEU A 35 -26.85 31.97 -39.99
N LEU A 36 -26.33 31.97 -41.23
CA LEU A 36 -26.67 31.02 -42.29
C LEU A 36 -25.76 29.78 -42.34
N VAL A 37 -24.81 29.66 -41.43
CA VAL A 37 -24.07 28.41 -41.22
C VAL A 37 -24.99 27.47 -40.42
N PRO A 38 -25.43 26.31 -40.98
CA PRO A 38 -26.18 25.35 -40.18
C PRO A 38 -25.33 24.94 -38.98
N PRO A 39 -25.91 24.72 -37.78
CA PRO A 39 -25.14 24.24 -36.65
C PRO A 39 -24.37 22.98 -37.07
N PRO A 40 -23.10 22.81 -36.63
CA PRO A 40 -22.35 21.60 -36.95
C PRO A 40 -23.21 20.39 -36.54
N PRO A 41 -23.26 19.31 -37.35
CA PRO A 41 -24.10 18.18 -37.06
C PRO A 41 -23.81 17.72 -35.63
N THR A 42 -24.85 17.64 -34.80
CA THR A 42 -24.71 17.14 -33.44
C THR A 42 -24.01 15.78 -33.52
N PRO A 43 -22.91 15.58 -32.78
CA PRO A 43 -22.20 14.31 -32.84
C PRO A 43 -23.20 13.19 -32.51
N PRO A 44 -23.17 12.06 -33.24
CA PRO A 44 -24.10 10.97 -32.98
C PRO A 44 -23.98 10.56 -31.51
N SER A 45 -25.12 10.49 -30.81
CA SER A 45 -25.14 10.04 -29.43
C SER A 45 -24.45 8.67 -29.34
N PRO A 46 -23.51 8.46 -28.41
CA PRO A 46 -22.76 7.20 -28.32
C PRO A 46 -23.74 6.04 -28.17
N GLN A 47 -23.62 5.06 -29.06
CA GLN A 47 -24.57 3.94 -29.15
C GLN A 47 -24.22 2.81 -28.18
N GLY A 48 -22.95 2.73 -27.76
CA GLY A 48 -22.44 1.75 -26.80
C GLY A 48 -22.85 2.04 -25.35
N PRO A 49 -22.29 1.28 -24.39
CA PRO A 49 -22.81 1.20 -23.02
C PRO A 49 -22.92 2.54 -22.29
N ALA A 50 -23.94 2.66 -21.45
CA ALA A 50 -24.05 3.76 -20.49
C ALA A 50 -23.31 3.40 -19.20
N ILE A 51 -22.45 4.31 -18.72
CA ILE A 51 -21.86 4.21 -17.38
C ILE A 51 -22.93 4.65 -16.37
N THR A 52 -23.37 3.73 -15.51
CA THR A 52 -24.45 3.95 -14.54
C THR A 52 -23.93 4.39 -13.17
N PHE A 53 -22.66 4.13 -12.87
CA PHE A 53 -21.94 4.66 -11.72
C PHE A 53 -20.44 4.71 -12.01
N PHE A 54 -19.77 5.78 -11.58
CA PHE A 54 -18.30 5.85 -11.51
C PHE A 54 -17.91 6.61 -10.24
N GLY A 55 -17.18 5.95 -9.35
CA GLY A 55 -16.86 6.50 -8.04
C GLY A 55 -15.93 5.62 -7.23
N LEU A 56 -15.72 6.02 -5.97
CA LEU A 56 -14.89 5.27 -5.02
C LEU A 56 -15.75 4.58 -3.95
N ALA A 57 -15.20 3.52 -3.36
CA ALA A 57 -15.70 2.90 -2.14
C ALA A 57 -14.55 2.63 -1.14
N THR A 58 -14.87 2.42 0.13
CA THR A 58 -13.91 1.95 1.14
C THR A 58 -13.28 0.60 0.75
N ALA A 59 -12.19 0.21 1.42
CA ALA A 59 -11.65 -1.14 1.29
C ALA A 59 -12.69 -2.25 1.60
N SER A 60 -13.67 -2.00 2.50
CA SER A 60 -14.79 -2.92 2.73
C SER A 60 -15.77 -2.95 1.54
N GLY A 61 -16.10 -1.81 0.95
CA GLY A 61 -17.05 -1.70 -0.17
C GLY A 61 -18.15 -0.66 0.02
N ARG A 62 -18.18 0.06 1.14
CA ARG A 62 -19.14 1.15 1.37
C ARG A 62 -18.78 2.33 0.45
N LEU A 63 -19.75 2.83 -0.31
CA LEU A 63 -19.54 3.94 -1.25
C LEU A 63 -19.03 5.20 -0.53
N ALA A 64 -18.07 5.88 -1.16
CA ALA A 64 -17.60 7.18 -0.72
C ALA A 64 -18.49 8.29 -1.29
N ALA A 65 -18.73 9.34 -0.50
CA ALA A 65 -19.34 10.56 -1.01
C ALA A 65 -18.30 11.41 -1.76
N ALA A 66 -18.69 12.00 -2.89
CA ALA A 66 -17.89 13.05 -3.51
C ALA A 66 -17.94 14.33 -2.66
N LEU A 67 -16.83 15.06 -2.59
CA LEU A 67 -16.76 16.38 -1.93
C LEU A 67 -17.56 17.45 -2.68
N GLY A 68 -17.76 17.25 -3.98
CA GLY A 68 -18.38 18.18 -4.92
C GLY A 68 -17.93 17.87 -6.35
N GLU A 69 -18.23 18.78 -7.27
CA GLU A 69 -17.79 18.69 -8.68
C GLU A 69 -16.96 19.94 -9.04
N ILE A 70 -15.94 19.79 -9.89
CA ILE A 70 -15.17 20.95 -10.42
C ILE A 70 -15.89 21.58 -11.61
N GLU A 71 -16.49 20.75 -12.44
CA GLU A 71 -17.35 21.08 -13.57
C GLU A 71 -18.48 20.05 -13.63
N PRO A 72 -19.65 20.35 -14.23
CA PRO A 72 -20.80 19.44 -14.22
C PRO A 72 -20.45 18.03 -14.72
N GLY A 73 -20.62 17.02 -13.87
CA GLY A 73 -20.28 15.63 -14.17
C GLY A 73 -18.81 15.25 -13.95
N LEU A 74 -17.99 16.10 -13.32
CA LEU A 74 -16.63 15.78 -12.86
C LEU A 74 -16.55 15.79 -11.32
N PRO A 75 -16.99 14.72 -10.64
CA PRO A 75 -16.93 14.61 -9.18
C PRO A 75 -15.50 14.50 -8.66
N VAL A 76 -15.26 15.11 -7.51
CA VAL A 76 -14.01 15.02 -6.74
C VAL A 76 -14.24 14.15 -5.51
N PHE A 77 -13.48 13.06 -5.43
CA PHE A 77 -13.37 12.24 -4.23
C PHE A 77 -12.05 12.56 -3.55
N TYR A 78 -12.10 12.82 -2.24
CA TYR A 78 -10.89 12.78 -1.42
C TYR A 78 -10.55 11.33 -1.10
N ARG A 79 -9.27 11.02 -0.92
CA ARG A 79 -8.82 9.68 -0.52
C ARG A 79 -9.55 9.26 0.76
N VAL A 80 -10.36 8.22 0.66
CA VAL A 80 -11.03 7.63 1.82
C VAL A 80 -9.97 7.18 2.83
N THR A 81 -10.15 7.52 4.11
CA THR A 81 -9.27 7.05 5.19
C THR A 81 -9.30 5.51 5.25
N GLY A 82 -8.13 4.88 5.46
CA GLY A 82 -7.99 3.41 5.41
C GLY A 82 -6.77 2.88 4.62
N THR A 83 -6.58 1.55 4.60
CA THR A 83 -5.49 0.85 3.89
C THR A 83 -5.56 0.91 2.38
N GLY A 84 -6.69 1.31 1.82
CA GLY A 84 -6.97 1.31 0.40
C GLY A 84 -8.42 1.70 0.14
N PHE A 85 -8.77 1.85 -1.12
CA PHE A 85 -10.12 2.13 -1.58
C PHE A 85 -10.41 1.29 -2.83
N LYS A 86 -11.68 1.13 -3.20
CA LYS A 86 -12.05 0.49 -4.47
C LYS A 86 -12.38 1.57 -5.49
N VAL A 87 -11.87 1.45 -6.72
CA VAL A 87 -12.42 2.17 -7.88
C VAL A 87 -13.55 1.31 -8.41
N VAL A 88 -14.75 1.88 -8.48
CA VAL A 88 -15.98 1.17 -8.87
C VAL A 88 -16.56 1.83 -10.12
N ILE A 89 -16.73 1.02 -11.15
CA ILE A 89 -17.30 1.41 -12.44
C ILE A 89 -18.46 0.46 -12.73
N GLU A 90 -19.61 1.00 -13.11
CA GLU A 90 -20.79 0.22 -13.46
C GLU A 90 -21.35 0.63 -14.79
N GLY A 91 -21.95 -0.31 -15.51
CA GLY A 91 -22.64 0.01 -16.74
C GLY A 91 -23.84 -0.87 -17.08
N ALA A 92 -24.61 -0.33 -18.01
CA ALA A 92 -25.80 -0.91 -18.60
C ALA A 92 -25.75 -0.82 -20.14
N PRO A 93 -26.45 -1.72 -20.87
CA PRO A 93 -26.54 -1.65 -22.33
C PRO A 93 -26.88 -0.24 -22.83
N GLY A 94 -26.25 0.14 -23.93
CA GLY A 94 -26.46 1.42 -24.59
C GLY A 94 -27.77 1.48 -25.37
N LEU A 95 -27.92 2.54 -26.17
CA LEU A 95 -29.04 2.68 -27.11
C LEU A 95 -29.08 1.57 -28.18
N ALA A 96 -27.96 0.88 -28.41
CA ALA A 96 -27.90 -0.30 -29.27
C ALA A 96 -28.45 -1.60 -28.62
N GLU A 97 -28.81 -1.57 -27.33
CA GLU A 97 -29.25 -2.73 -26.51
C GLU A 97 -28.28 -3.92 -26.46
N SER A 98 -27.06 -3.79 -27.01
CA SER A 98 -26.03 -4.82 -26.94
C SER A 98 -25.53 -5.00 -25.50
N PRO A 99 -25.34 -6.25 -25.03
CA PRO A 99 -24.73 -6.52 -23.72
C PRO A 99 -23.35 -5.88 -23.58
N LEU A 100 -22.99 -5.49 -22.36
CA LEU A 100 -21.64 -5.03 -22.04
C LEU A 100 -20.61 -6.09 -22.42
N GLY A 101 -19.48 -5.63 -22.98
CA GLY A 101 -18.25 -6.38 -22.95
C GLY A 101 -17.73 -6.48 -21.51
N LEU A 102 -17.05 -7.58 -21.19
CA LEU A 102 -16.58 -7.91 -19.84
C LEU A 102 -15.07 -8.17 -19.78
N GLY A 103 -14.36 -8.02 -20.91
CA GLY A 103 -12.92 -8.18 -21.00
C GLY A 103 -12.18 -7.06 -20.27
N VAL A 104 -11.39 -7.43 -19.26
CA VAL A 104 -10.49 -6.52 -18.54
C VAL A 104 -9.04 -6.59 -19.04
N LEU A 105 -8.71 -7.58 -19.88
CA LEU A 105 -7.41 -7.72 -20.53
C LEU A 105 -7.60 -8.39 -21.90
N GLU A 106 -7.10 -7.75 -22.95
CA GLU A 106 -7.00 -8.29 -24.30
C GLU A 106 -5.78 -7.67 -24.99
N HIS A 107 -4.58 -8.06 -24.54
CA HIS A 107 -3.31 -7.45 -24.98
C HIS A 107 -2.61 -8.24 -26.08
N ASP A 108 -2.14 -7.54 -27.12
CA ASP A 108 -1.09 -8.01 -28.05
C ASP A 108 -0.10 -6.85 -28.27
N PRO A 109 1.21 -7.02 -28.02
CA PRO A 109 2.20 -5.96 -28.17
C PRO A 109 2.47 -5.55 -29.64
N ASN A 110 1.81 -6.18 -30.62
CA ASN A 110 1.95 -5.86 -32.05
C ASN A 110 0.62 -5.48 -32.73
N ASP A 111 -0.52 -5.51 -32.01
CA ASP A 111 -1.83 -5.13 -32.54
C ASP A 111 -2.57 -4.19 -31.57
N PRO A 112 -2.57 -2.86 -31.83
CA PRO A 112 -3.16 -1.87 -30.95
C PRO A 112 -4.71 -1.88 -30.97
N ALA A 113 -5.34 -2.72 -31.82
CA ALA A 113 -6.78 -2.95 -31.78
C ALA A 113 -7.19 -3.94 -30.66
N ARG A 114 -6.24 -4.73 -30.15
CA ARG A 114 -6.44 -5.63 -29.00
C ARG A 114 -6.48 -4.77 -27.73
N ARG A 115 -7.68 -4.61 -27.17
CA ARG A 115 -7.97 -3.70 -26.05
C ARG A 115 -9.05 -4.28 -25.15
N PRO A 116 -9.05 -3.98 -23.84
CA PRO A 116 -10.14 -4.36 -22.96
C PRO A 116 -11.46 -3.69 -23.37
N ASP A 117 -12.57 -4.26 -22.88
CA ASP A 117 -13.90 -3.66 -22.94
C ASP A 117 -14.06 -2.55 -21.90
N LEU A 118 -13.41 -2.69 -20.74
CA LEU A 118 -13.18 -1.62 -19.79
C LEU A 118 -11.96 -0.81 -20.22
N GLN A 119 -12.16 0.37 -20.80
CA GLN A 119 -11.06 1.25 -21.21
C GLN A 119 -10.93 2.38 -20.21
N ILE A 120 -9.90 2.34 -19.37
CA ILE A 120 -9.65 3.32 -18.31
C ILE A 120 -8.20 3.85 -18.36
N GLU A 121 -8.05 5.15 -18.17
CA GLU A 121 -6.77 5.86 -18.14
C GLU A 121 -6.66 6.73 -16.89
N SER A 122 -5.42 6.91 -16.41
CA SER A 122 -5.05 7.90 -15.40
C SER A 122 -4.27 9.03 -16.07
N ASN A 123 -4.55 10.29 -15.74
CA ASN A 123 -3.80 11.43 -16.30
C ASN A 123 -2.36 11.55 -15.76
N ARG A 124 -1.93 10.66 -14.86
CA ARG A 124 -0.57 10.61 -14.32
C ARG A 124 -0.25 9.20 -13.84
N PRO A 125 1.05 8.83 -13.78
CA PRO A 125 1.43 7.49 -13.34
C PRO A 125 0.87 7.12 -11.98
N LEU A 126 0.46 5.85 -11.83
CA LEU A 126 0.08 5.23 -10.56
C LEU A 126 1.13 4.18 -10.20
N GLY A 127 1.38 3.99 -8.89
CA GLY A 127 2.48 3.13 -8.44
C GLY A 127 3.84 3.67 -8.88
N ASP A 128 4.68 2.84 -9.49
CA ASP A 128 5.95 3.27 -10.09
C ASP A 128 5.82 3.79 -11.54
N GLY A 129 4.65 3.66 -12.18
CA GLY A 129 4.42 4.07 -13.55
C GLY A 129 5.08 3.20 -14.62
N HIS A 130 5.40 1.94 -14.31
CA HIS A 130 6.03 1.02 -15.24
C HIS A 130 5.20 0.81 -16.53
N LEU A 131 5.86 0.40 -17.62
CA LEU A 131 5.25 0.29 -18.96
C LEU A 131 4.90 -1.15 -19.37
N ALA A 132 5.13 -2.15 -18.50
CA ALA A 132 4.89 -3.54 -18.85
C ALA A 132 3.47 -3.94 -18.50
N VAL A 133 2.68 -4.20 -19.55
CA VAL A 133 1.24 -4.45 -19.45
C VAL A 133 0.91 -5.62 -18.52
N CYS A 134 0.06 -5.31 -17.54
CA CYS A 134 -0.44 -6.21 -16.51
C CYS A 134 0.67 -6.81 -15.63
N ASP A 135 1.59 -5.96 -15.18
CA ASP A 135 2.47 -6.28 -14.06
C ASP A 135 1.93 -5.75 -12.72
N GLU A 136 2.54 -6.13 -11.60
CA GLU A 136 2.08 -5.73 -10.26
C GLU A 136 2.61 -4.35 -9.82
N ARG A 137 3.35 -3.60 -10.65
CA ARG A 137 4.24 -2.50 -10.22
C ARG A 137 3.62 -1.10 -10.32
N GLY A 138 2.86 -0.84 -11.38
CA GLY A 138 2.31 0.48 -11.65
C GLY A 138 1.45 0.53 -12.91
N VAL A 139 0.98 1.73 -13.24
CA VAL A 139 0.21 2.03 -14.47
C VAL A 139 0.70 3.35 -15.05
N PRO A 140 0.94 3.45 -16.37
CA PRO A 140 1.39 4.69 -17.01
C PRO A 140 0.33 5.79 -17.02
N GLY A 141 0.78 7.05 -17.01
CA GLY A 141 -0.07 8.22 -17.16
C GLY A 141 -0.26 8.66 -18.62
N VAL A 142 -1.48 9.07 -18.99
CA VAL A 142 -1.83 9.59 -20.30
C VAL A 142 -2.47 10.98 -20.13
N ASP A 143 -1.71 12.05 -20.45
CA ASP A 143 -2.16 13.45 -20.30
C ASP A 143 -1.97 14.25 -21.60
N PRO A 144 -3.05 14.82 -22.18
CA PRO A 144 -4.46 14.57 -21.84
C PRO A 144 -4.87 13.12 -22.13
N PRO A 145 -5.97 12.61 -21.54
CA PRO A 145 -6.51 11.28 -21.86
C PRO A 145 -6.78 11.11 -23.36
N ASP A 146 -6.41 9.96 -23.92
CA ASP A 146 -6.42 9.69 -25.36
C ASP A 146 -6.72 8.22 -25.67
N PHE A 147 -7.98 7.90 -25.95
CA PHE A 147 -8.38 6.56 -26.42
C PHE A 147 -7.99 6.25 -27.89
N GLY A 148 -7.07 7.02 -28.48
CA GLY A 148 -6.59 6.90 -29.86
C GLY A 148 -5.90 5.57 -30.19
N PRO A 149 -5.63 5.28 -31.48
CA PRO A 149 -5.25 3.96 -31.98
C PRO A 149 -3.77 3.56 -31.77
N ALA A 150 -3.02 4.26 -30.92
CA ALA A 150 -1.60 3.97 -30.69
C ALA A 150 -1.39 2.71 -29.83
N GLN A 151 -0.26 2.02 -30.02
CA GLN A 151 0.11 0.85 -29.20
C GLN A 151 0.31 1.24 -27.73
N THR A 152 1.03 2.34 -27.46
CA THR A 152 1.25 2.82 -26.09
C THR A 152 -0.04 3.14 -25.32
N ILE A 153 -1.11 3.51 -26.04
CA ILE A 153 -2.45 3.67 -25.49
C ILE A 153 -3.11 2.31 -25.25
N ALA A 154 -3.07 1.40 -26.22
CA ALA A 154 -3.60 0.04 -26.05
C ALA A 154 -2.92 -0.68 -24.87
N ASP A 155 -1.62 -0.49 -24.70
CA ASP A 155 -0.81 -1.01 -23.60
C ASP A 155 -1.29 -0.41 -22.26
N ALA A 156 -1.35 0.92 -22.15
CA ALA A 156 -1.82 1.62 -20.94
C ALA A 156 -3.26 1.23 -20.53
N LEU A 157 -4.16 1.09 -21.50
CA LEU A 157 -5.54 0.65 -21.28
C LEU A 157 -5.61 -0.79 -20.76
N ASN A 158 -4.86 -1.71 -21.37
CA ASN A 158 -4.80 -3.11 -20.93
C ASN A 158 -4.17 -3.21 -19.53
N ASP A 159 -3.14 -2.42 -19.25
CA ASP A 159 -2.38 -2.43 -18.01
C ASP A 159 -3.26 -1.99 -16.83
N PHE A 160 -3.94 -0.85 -16.96
CA PHE A 160 -4.84 -0.36 -15.92
C PHE A 160 -6.09 -1.25 -15.76
N ALA A 161 -6.67 -1.72 -16.87
CA ALA A 161 -7.89 -2.51 -16.83
C ALA A 161 -7.68 -3.90 -16.19
N CYS A 162 -6.52 -4.54 -16.36
CA CYS A 162 -6.37 -5.95 -15.95
C CYS A 162 -6.49 -6.19 -14.45
N GLY A 163 -6.24 -5.17 -13.62
CA GLY A 163 -6.43 -5.24 -12.16
C GLY A 163 -7.90 -5.23 -11.72
N PHE A 164 -8.85 -5.01 -12.63
CA PHE A 164 -10.28 -4.98 -12.32
C PHE A 164 -10.88 -6.39 -12.28
N THR A 165 -11.61 -6.66 -11.20
CA THR A 165 -12.54 -7.80 -11.10
C THR A 165 -13.90 -7.44 -11.70
N VAL A 166 -14.66 -8.42 -12.18
CA VAL A 166 -15.95 -8.19 -12.87
C VAL A 166 -17.09 -8.97 -12.19
N ALA A 167 -18.19 -8.27 -11.91
CA ALA A 167 -19.39 -8.82 -11.29
C ALA A 167 -20.63 -8.55 -12.15
N THR A 168 -21.27 -9.60 -12.65
CA THR A 168 -22.52 -9.55 -13.43
C THR A 168 -23.77 -9.83 -12.61
N SER A 169 -23.66 -9.85 -11.27
CA SER A 169 -24.79 -9.94 -10.36
C SER A 169 -24.53 -9.18 -9.07
N PRO A 170 -25.57 -8.62 -8.41
CA PRO A 170 -25.42 -7.90 -7.14
C PRO A 170 -24.73 -8.71 -6.03
N ARG A 171 -24.89 -10.05 -6.02
CA ARG A 171 -24.26 -10.96 -5.03
C ARG A 171 -22.76 -11.18 -5.23
N ALA A 172 -22.22 -10.75 -6.36
CA ALA A 172 -20.79 -10.81 -6.66
C ALA A 172 -20.15 -9.40 -6.69
N ALA A 173 -20.95 -8.36 -6.47
CA ALA A 173 -20.48 -6.98 -6.47
C ALA A 173 -19.51 -6.73 -5.31
N CYS A 174 -18.58 -5.79 -5.50
CA CYS A 174 -17.61 -5.37 -4.49
C CYS A 174 -18.10 -4.19 -3.64
N VAL A 175 -19.25 -3.61 -3.97
CA VAL A 175 -19.92 -2.55 -3.21
C VAL A 175 -20.90 -3.18 -2.24
N GLU A 176 -20.93 -2.66 -1.01
CA GLU A 176 -21.77 -3.12 0.09
C GLU A 176 -22.64 -1.98 0.65
N ASP A 177 -23.85 -2.31 1.10
CA ASP A 177 -24.71 -1.39 1.85
C ASP A 177 -24.29 -1.27 3.33
N GLU A 178 -25.08 -0.56 4.14
CA GLU A 178 -24.79 -0.39 5.57
C GLU A 178 -24.92 -1.68 6.40
N PHE A 179 -25.50 -2.75 5.84
CA PHE A 179 -25.66 -4.06 6.47
C PHE A 179 -24.68 -5.10 5.93
N GLY A 180 -23.73 -4.71 5.07
CA GLY A 180 -22.77 -5.62 4.44
C GLY A 180 -23.36 -6.49 3.32
N LEU A 181 -24.54 -6.14 2.79
CA LEU A 181 -25.11 -6.83 1.63
C LEU A 181 -24.52 -6.24 0.35
N THR A 182 -23.96 -7.10 -0.50
CA THR A 182 -23.34 -6.67 -1.75
C THR A 182 -24.40 -6.23 -2.77
N GLY A 183 -24.10 -5.18 -3.54
CA GLY A 183 -25.01 -4.64 -4.54
C GLY A 183 -24.36 -3.76 -5.60
N PHE A 184 -25.17 -3.35 -6.58
CA PHE A 184 -24.82 -2.33 -7.55
C PHE A 184 -25.26 -0.95 -7.04
N ALA A 185 -24.41 0.06 -7.23
CA ALA A 185 -24.64 1.45 -6.85
C ALA A 185 -25.57 2.18 -7.84
N GLY A 186 -25.38 1.90 -9.14
CA GLY A 186 -26.13 2.46 -10.25
C GLY A 186 -27.47 1.75 -10.45
N ARG A 187 -28.49 2.52 -10.84
CA ARG A 187 -29.78 1.95 -11.26
C ARG A 187 -29.68 1.40 -12.68
N GLY A 188 -30.17 0.18 -12.89
CA GLY A 188 -30.15 -0.47 -14.21
C GLY A 188 -28.80 -1.12 -14.56
N THR A 189 -27.80 -1.07 -13.67
CA THR A 189 -26.50 -1.73 -13.85
C THR A 189 -26.67 -3.21 -14.18
N THR A 190 -25.88 -3.67 -15.15
CA THR A 190 -25.80 -5.08 -15.57
C THR A 190 -24.45 -5.72 -15.26
N ALA A 191 -23.38 -4.91 -15.20
CA ALA A 191 -22.07 -5.33 -14.75
C ALA A 191 -21.38 -4.23 -13.94
N GLN A 192 -20.62 -4.63 -12.93
CA GLN A 192 -19.73 -3.79 -12.14
C GLN A 192 -18.29 -4.27 -12.34
N PHE A 193 -17.38 -3.34 -12.59
CA PHE A 193 -15.94 -3.53 -12.61
C PHE A 193 -15.37 -2.91 -11.34
N CYS A 194 -14.47 -3.63 -10.67
CA CYS A 194 -13.94 -3.22 -9.38
C CYS A 194 -12.45 -3.51 -9.22
N LEU A 195 -11.68 -2.44 -9.00
CA LEU A 195 -10.25 -2.47 -8.69
C LEU A 195 -10.03 -2.16 -7.22
N ALA A 196 -9.35 -3.04 -6.50
CA ALA A 196 -8.89 -2.78 -5.14
C ALA A 196 -7.55 -2.03 -5.16
N VAL A 197 -7.55 -0.75 -4.79
CA VAL A 197 -6.36 0.11 -4.77
C VAL A 197 -5.62 -0.10 -3.44
N GLY A 198 -4.62 -0.97 -3.48
CA GLY A 198 -3.65 -1.20 -2.40
C GLY A 198 -2.40 -0.31 -2.50
N SER A 199 -1.31 -0.69 -1.83
CA SER A 199 -0.06 0.08 -1.81
C SER A 199 0.75 0.05 -3.12
N GLN A 200 0.52 -0.93 -4.00
CA GLN A 200 1.19 -1.05 -5.30
C GLN A 200 0.71 0.06 -6.26
N LEU A 201 -0.60 0.23 -6.38
CA LEU A 201 -1.25 1.29 -7.18
C LEU A 201 -1.38 2.59 -6.39
N ARG A 202 -0.28 3.09 -5.80
CA ARG A 202 -0.31 4.35 -5.04
C ARG A 202 -0.70 5.50 -5.97
N PHE A 203 -1.78 6.20 -5.60
CA PHE A 203 -2.13 7.50 -6.19
C PHE A 203 -1.14 8.56 -5.66
N PRO A 204 -0.47 9.32 -6.52
CA PRO A 204 0.45 10.36 -6.08
C PRO A 204 -0.29 11.54 -5.45
N ASP A 205 0.44 12.35 -4.70
CA ASP A 205 -0.06 13.52 -3.97
C ASP A 205 -0.67 14.56 -4.93
N GLY A 206 -1.79 15.20 -4.56
CA GLY A 206 -2.59 16.08 -5.44
C GLY A 206 -3.73 15.38 -6.18
N ASP A 207 -4.13 15.92 -7.34
CA ASP A 207 -5.32 15.47 -8.10
C ASP A 207 -4.97 14.49 -9.23
N THR A 208 -5.45 13.25 -9.13
CA THR A 208 -5.47 12.28 -10.25
C THR A 208 -6.83 12.36 -10.93
N GLN A 209 -6.85 12.59 -12.24
CA GLN A 209 -8.03 12.36 -13.05
C GLN A 209 -8.03 10.94 -13.59
N LEU A 210 -9.12 10.21 -13.34
CA LEU A 210 -9.42 8.96 -14.01
C LEU A 210 -10.45 9.22 -15.12
N THR A 211 -10.23 8.63 -16.29
CA THR A 211 -11.13 8.73 -17.45
C THR A 211 -11.46 7.33 -17.93
N VAL A 212 -12.74 6.99 -18.10
CA VAL A 212 -13.18 5.64 -18.46
C VAL A 212 -14.26 5.68 -19.54
N GLN A 213 -14.19 4.76 -20.50
CA GLN A 213 -15.27 4.41 -21.41
C GLN A 213 -15.46 2.88 -21.44
N LEU A 214 -16.67 2.44 -21.81
CA LEU A 214 -17.03 1.02 -21.90
C LEU A 214 -17.32 0.63 -23.35
N ARG A 215 -16.99 -0.61 -23.71
CA ARG A 215 -17.31 -1.24 -25.00
C ARG A 215 -18.40 -2.30 -24.81
N ASP A 216 -19.36 -2.38 -25.74
CA ASP A 216 -20.31 -3.49 -25.79
C ASP A 216 -19.75 -4.70 -26.57
N ALA A 217 -20.45 -5.83 -26.47
CA ALA A 217 -20.10 -7.07 -27.19
C ALA A 217 -20.20 -6.96 -28.73
N ALA A 218 -20.75 -5.87 -29.27
CA ALA A 218 -20.77 -5.56 -30.71
C ALA A 218 -19.63 -4.59 -31.12
N GLY A 219 -18.81 -4.13 -30.17
CA GLY A 219 -17.68 -3.24 -30.38
C GLY A 219 -18.01 -1.75 -30.31
N ASN A 220 -19.25 -1.36 -29.99
CA ASN A 220 -19.60 0.06 -29.87
C ASN A 220 -19.09 0.63 -28.55
N LEU A 221 -18.53 1.83 -28.60
CA LEU A 221 -18.05 2.56 -27.42
C LEU A 221 -19.15 3.47 -26.84
N GLY A 222 -19.22 3.52 -25.52
CA GLY A 222 -20.07 4.42 -24.75
C GLY A 222 -19.50 5.84 -24.65
N ALA A 223 -20.22 6.73 -23.95
CA ALA A 223 -19.68 8.03 -23.57
C ALA A 223 -18.56 7.87 -22.52
N PRO A 224 -17.45 8.62 -22.60
CA PRO A 224 -16.46 8.63 -21.53
C PRO A 224 -17.00 9.36 -20.29
N ALA A 225 -16.73 8.80 -19.11
CA ALA A 225 -16.94 9.43 -17.81
C ALA A 225 -15.60 9.74 -17.13
N ARG A 226 -15.59 10.72 -16.22
CA ARG A 226 -14.39 11.20 -15.52
C ARG A 226 -14.66 11.37 -14.03
N LEU A 227 -13.63 11.19 -13.21
CA LEU A 227 -13.62 11.63 -11.81
C LEU A 227 -12.23 12.11 -11.40
N ILE A 228 -12.16 12.86 -10.30
CA ILE A 228 -10.89 13.24 -9.65
C ILE A 228 -10.75 12.46 -8.33
N VAL A 229 -9.57 11.88 -8.11
CA VAL A 229 -9.11 11.36 -6.81
C VAL A 229 -8.06 12.32 -6.27
N ARG A 230 -8.36 12.97 -5.14
CA ARG A 230 -7.47 13.89 -4.44
C ARG A 230 -6.75 13.20 -3.29
N VAL A 231 -5.43 13.25 -3.30
CA VAL A 231 -4.52 12.83 -2.21
C VAL A 231 -3.83 14.09 -1.66
N ASP A 232 -3.49 14.10 -0.37
CA ASP A 232 -2.95 15.28 0.31
C ASP A 232 -1.74 15.92 -0.38
N GLY A 233 -1.66 17.25 -0.36
CA GLY A 233 -0.55 18.03 -0.92
C GLY A 233 -0.96 19.27 -1.72
N GLY A 234 -2.22 19.36 -2.19
CA GLY A 234 -2.74 20.52 -2.90
C GLY A 234 -3.49 21.50 -1.98
N PRO A 235 -3.43 22.83 -2.20
CA PRO A 235 -4.33 23.76 -1.54
C PRO A 235 -5.78 23.47 -1.96
N ILE A 236 -6.69 23.38 -1.00
CA ILE A 236 -8.13 23.19 -1.26
C ILE A 236 -8.59 24.36 -2.16
N PRO A 237 -9.10 24.10 -3.38
CA PRO A 237 -9.72 25.15 -4.18
C PRO A 237 -10.99 25.60 -3.48
N LEU A 238 -10.98 26.81 -2.92
CA LEU A 238 -12.21 27.52 -2.62
C LEU A 238 -12.87 27.86 -3.97
N PRO A 239 -14.15 27.51 -4.21
CA PRO A 239 -15.20 27.40 -3.20
C PRO A 239 -15.93 26.03 -3.18
N PHE A 240 -15.70 25.21 -2.15
CA PHE A 240 -16.65 24.16 -1.79
C PHE A 240 -17.86 24.77 -1.06
N THR A 241 -18.78 25.36 -1.83
CA THR A 241 -20.09 25.76 -1.32
C THR A 241 -21.05 24.59 -1.54
N ALA A 242 -21.30 23.80 -0.50
CA ALA A 242 -22.36 22.79 -0.51
C ALA A 242 -23.72 23.48 -0.69
N THR A 243 -24.20 23.53 -1.94
CA THR A 243 -25.36 24.36 -2.33
C THR A 243 -26.52 23.47 -2.76
N LEU A 244 -27.27 22.96 -1.78
CA LEU A 244 -28.60 22.41 -2.01
C LEU A 244 -29.58 23.55 -2.34
N THR A 245 -29.59 24.02 -3.59
CA THR A 245 -30.62 24.97 -4.05
C THR A 245 -30.97 24.75 -5.52
N ALA A 246 -32.16 24.22 -5.79
CA ALA A 246 -32.73 24.20 -7.12
C ALA A 246 -33.38 25.55 -7.43
N THR A 247 -32.75 26.35 -8.30
CA THR A 247 -33.38 27.51 -8.97
C THR A 247 -32.78 27.67 -10.36
N ALA A 248 -33.62 27.78 -11.40
CA ALA A 248 -33.16 28.02 -12.76
C ALA A 248 -32.95 29.52 -13.02
N THR A 249 -31.79 29.90 -13.55
CA THR A 249 -31.54 31.23 -14.14
C THR A 249 -30.58 31.17 -15.33
N LEU A 250 -30.85 32.03 -16.31
CA LEU A 250 -30.19 32.13 -17.62
C LEU A 250 -28.70 32.55 -17.53
N PRO A 251 -27.80 32.05 -18.41
CA PRO A 251 -26.41 32.49 -18.45
C PRO A 251 -26.23 33.87 -19.10
N ARG A 252 -25.26 34.63 -18.59
CA ARG A 252 -24.80 35.92 -19.13
C ARG A 252 -23.51 35.71 -19.95
N PRO A 253 -23.38 36.27 -21.17
CA PRO A 253 -22.19 36.05 -21.99
C PRO A 253 -20.94 36.69 -21.37
N THR A 254 -19.82 35.96 -21.40
CA THR A 254 -18.51 36.40 -20.92
C THR A 254 -17.52 36.43 -22.07
N ARG A 255 -16.60 37.41 -22.08
CA ARG A 255 -15.84 37.85 -23.26
C ARG A 255 -14.85 36.82 -23.82
N THR A 256 -14.82 36.76 -25.15
CA THR A 256 -13.95 35.94 -26.01
C THR A 256 -12.45 36.20 -25.81
N PRO A 257 -11.58 35.17 -25.78
CA PRO A 257 -10.13 35.33 -25.80
C PRO A 257 -9.59 35.65 -27.22
N THR A 258 -8.64 36.58 -27.29
CA THR A 258 -8.02 37.03 -28.55
C THR A 258 -7.02 36.01 -29.10
N ARG A 259 -7.06 35.74 -30.42
CA ARG A 259 -6.10 34.83 -31.08
C ARG A 259 -4.65 35.33 -30.98
N SER A 260 -3.77 34.54 -30.37
CA SER A 260 -2.32 34.72 -30.49
C SER A 260 -1.80 34.09 -31.80
N ARG A 261 -0.81 34.72 -32.46
CA ARG A 261 -0.25 34.24 -33.73
C ARG A 261 1.01 33.42 -33.49
N THR A 262 1.02 32.20 -34.01
CA THR A 262 2.17 31.28 -34.01
C THR A 262 3.36 31.86 -34.79
N PRO A 263 4.59 31.87 -34.24
CA PRO A 263 5.80 32.14 -35.01
C PRO A 263 6.29 30.88 -35.75
N THR A 264 6.63 31.05 -37.02
CA THR A 264 7.15 30.00 -37.91
C THR A 264 8.61 29.65 -37.56
N PRO A 265 9.02 28.36 -37.54
CA PRO A 265 10.43 27.99 -37.41
C PRO A 265 11.19 28.24 -38.72
N THR A 266 12.32 28.96 -38.64
CA THR A 266 13.19 29.25 -39.78
C THR A 266 14.20 28.12 -39.99
N ILE A 267 14.24 27.53 -41.19
CA ILE A 267 15.29 26.58 -41.59
C ILE A 267 16.53 27.35 -42.05
N THR A 268 17.69 27.08 -41.44
CA THR A 268 18.99 27.61 -41.88
C THR A 268 19.82 26.49 -42.48
N SER A 269 20.11 26.58 -43.78
CA SER A 269 21.00 25.65 -44.49
C SER A 269 22.47 26.02 -44.31
N THR A 270 23.38 25.04 -44.35
CA THR A 270 24.83 25.28 -44.45
C THR A 270 25.45 24.32 -45.49
N PRO A 271 26.15 24.81 -46.53
CA PRO A 271 26.66 23.96 -47.60
C PRO A 271 28.06 23.35 -47.35
N ALA A 272 28.26 22.21 -48.01
CA ALA A 272 29.49 21.49 -48.32
C ALA A 272 30.62 22.36 -48.97
N ALA A 273 31.87 21.92 -49.16
CA ALA A 273 32.70 20.82 -48.62
C ALA A 273 34.15 20.99 -49.15
N THR A 274 35.14 20.25 -48.61
CA THR A 274 36.36 19.93 -49.37
C THR A 274 36.96 18.60 -48.91
N ALA A 275 37.46 17.79 -49.85
CA ALA A 275 38.01 16.45 -49.60
C ALA A 275 39.50 16.37 -49.95
N THR A 276 40.27 15.48 -49.32
CA THR A 276 41.53 14.94 -49.87
C THR A 276 41.74 13.50 -49.38
N ARG A 277 42.51 12.69 -50.12
CA ARG A 277 42.42 11.22 -50.20
C ARG A 277 43.45 10.41 -49.38
N THR A 278 43.06 9.15 -49.15
CA THR A 278 43.81 7.92 -48.78
C THR A 278 45.01 7.58 -49.69
N PRO A 279 46.01 6.78 -49.22
CA PRO A 279 45.97 5.28 -49.17
C PRO A 279 46.45 4.69 -47.82
N SER A 280 46.00 3.55 -47.27
CA SER A 280 45.75 2.15 -47.73
C SER A 280 46.98 1.21 -47.73
N ALA A 281 47.03 0.24 -46.79
CA ALA A 281 47.33 -1.21 -47.00
C ALA A 281 47.57 -2.06 -45.70
N THR A 282 46.67 -3.04 -45.43
CA THR A 282 46.89 -4.49 -45.08
C THR A 282 48.05 -4.93 -44.13
N ARG A 283 47.93 -5.84 -43.12
CA ARG A 283 47.47 -7.26 -43.18
C ARG A 283 47.64 -8.07 -41.85
N THR A 284 46.62 -8.85 -41.44
CA THR A 284 46.56 -10.13 -40.62
C THR A 284 47.44 -10.43 -39.38
N GLY A 285 46.84 -11.09 -38.37
CA GLY A 285 47.50 -12.01 -37.42
C GLY A 285 46.51 -12.61 -36.39
N THR A 286 46.60 -13.92 -36.07
CA THR A 286 45.50 -14.68 -35.41
C THR A 286 45.91 -15.40 -34.10
N SER A 287 44.92 -15.64 -33.23
CA SER A 287 44.74 -16.82 -32.34
C SER A 287 45.56 -17.04 -31.04
N THR A 288 44.84 -16.95 -29.90
CA THR A 288 44.70 -17.94 -28.78
C THR A 288 45.79 -18.26 -27.72
N LEU A 289 45.28 -18.30 -26.46
CA LEU A 289 45.37 -19.37 -25.43
C LEU A 289 46.27 -19.27 -24.15
N THR A 290 45.57 -19.39 -23.00
CA THR A 290 45.92 -20.04 -21.70
C THR A 290 46.94 -19.47 -20.69
N ARG A 291 46.37 -18.96 -19.58
CA ARG A 291 46.41 -19.51 -18.19
C ARG A 291 47.64 -19.34 -17.26
N THR A 292 47.28 -18.99 -16.01
CA THR A 292 47.92 -19.27 -14.70
C THR A 292 48.92 -18.21 -14.15
N PRO A 293 48.60 -17.53 -13.03
CA PRO A 293 49.55 -16.72 -12.26
C PRO A 293 50.20 -17.53 -11.13
N SER A 294 51.43 -17.18 -10.73
CA SER A 294 52.04 -17.68 -9.49
C SER A 294 53.18 -16.78 -8.98
N VAL A 295 53.07 -16.39 -7.70
CA VAL A 295 54.18 -16.22 -6.72
C VAL A 295 55.22 -15.09 -6.90
N THR A 296 54.99 -14.02 -6.11
CA THR A 296 55.93 -13.47 -5.08
C THR A 296 57.21 -12.71 -5.50
N ARG A 297 57.37 -11.47 -4.99
CA ARG A 297 58.41 -11.11 -3.98
C ARG A 297 58.34 -9.65 -3.47
N THR A 298 58.58 -9.51 -2.17
CA THR A 298 58.85 -8.25 -1.43
C THR A 298 60.29 -7.76 -1.66
N PRO A 299 60.52 -6.44 -1.51
CA PRO A 299 61.76 -5.93 -0.89
C PRO A 299 61.51 -4.89 0.22
N THR A 300 62.54 -4.63 1.03
CA THR A 300 62.46 -3.96 2.36
C THR A 300 63.39 -2.74 2.52
N ARG A 301 62.92 -1.72 3.27
CA ARG A 301 63.64 -0.78 4.20
C ARG A 301 64.81 0.11 3.73
N GLN A 302 64.72 1.41 4.07
CA GLN A 302 65.76 2.27 4.75
C GLN A 302 65.09 3.59 5.25
N LEU A 303 64.97 3.92 6.55
CA LEU A 303 65.86 4.78 7.42
C LEU A 303 66.32 6.11 6.76
N SER A 304 66.34 7.32 7.37
CA SER A 304 66.08 7.90 8.73
C SER A 304 65.97 9.46 8.59
N PRO A 305 65.94 10.38 9.61
CA PRO A 305 65.94 10.31 11.09
C PRO A 305 64.87 11.23 11.79
N THR A 306 65.20 11.97 12.87
CA THR A 306 64.34 12.88 13.71
C THR A 306 65.09 14.21 14.02
N PRO A 307 64.44 15.30 14.52
CA PRO A 307 64.60 15.64 15.96
C PRO A 307 63.36 16.27 16.67
N THR A 308 63.42 16.36 18.00
CA THR A 308 62.39 16.90 18.94
C THR A 308 62.91 18.18 19.64
N PRO A 309 62.05 19.01 20.30
CA PRO A 309 62.19 19.12 21.78
C PRO A 309 60.92 19.50 22.62
N THR A 310 60.84 18.96 23.86
CA THR A 310 60.31 19.52 25.16
C THR A 310 59.00 20.36 25.22
N GLY A 311 58.04 20.20 26.17
CA GLY A 311 58.13 19.84 27.60
C GLY A 311 56.76 19.59 28.33
N PRO A 312 56.68 19.61 29.69
CA PRO A 312 55.76 18.75 30.51
C PRO A 312 54.68 19.56 31.34
N PRO A 313 53.94 19.06 32.38
CA PRO A 313 53.97 17.75 33.10
C PRO A 313 52.65 17.09 33.65
N THR A 314 52.79 15.80 34.06
CA THR A 314 52.21 15.09 35.26
C THR A 314 50.76 14.56 35.41
N ARG A 315 50.72 13.33 36.00
CA ARG A 315 49.69 12.62 36.83
C ARG A 315 48.88 11.49 36.16
N THR A 316 48.66 10.29 36.72
CA THR A 316 49.31 9.47 37.80
C THR A 316 48.97 7.98 37.55
N PHE A 317 49.74 7.03 38.09
CA PHE A 317 49.57 5.57 37.94
C PHE A 317 48.23 4.97 38.44
N THR A 318 47.82 3.86 37.82
CA THR A 318 47.52 2.60 38.54
C THR A 318 47.81 1.38 37.66
N LEU A 319 48.41 0.35 38.25
CA LEU A 319 48.71 -0.94 37.60
C LEU A 319 47.65 -1.97 38.00
N THR A 320 47.30 -2.89 37.11
CA THR A 320 46.83 -4.22 37.50
C THR A 320 47.29 -5.24 36.45
N ALA A 321 48.33 -6.00 36.77
CA ALA A 321 48.84 -7.05 35.90
C ALA A 321 48.11 -8.37 36.20
N THR A 322 47.53 -9.00 35.18
CA THR A 322 46.95 -10.34 35.27
C THR A 322 47.94 -11.34 34.63
N PRO A 323 48.64 -12.19 35.41
CA PRO A 323 49.54 -13.18 34.85
C PRO A 323 48.75 -14.40 34.36
N THR A 324 48.61 -14.54 33.04
CA THR A 324 48.13 -15.79 32.41
C THR A 324 49.22 -16.86 32.51
N VAL A 325 48.94 -17.99 33.15
CA VAL A 325 49.83 -19.17 33.14
C VAL A 325 49.10 -20.35 32.53
N THR A 326 49.38 -20.61 31.25
CA THR A 326 48.90 -21.79 30.53
C THR A 326 49.96 -22.88 30.60
N LEU A 327 49.67 -23.99 31.28
CA LEU A 327 50.53 -25.18 31.29
C LEU A 327 49.79 -26.39 30.70
N THR A 328 49.97 -26.59 29.40
CA THR A 328 49.48 -27.77 28.68
C THR A 328 50.57 -28.85 28.67
N ALA A 329 50.39 -29.91 29.46
CA ALA A 329 51.32 -31.04 29.52
C ALA A 329 50.61 -32.35 29.18
N THR A 330 50.49 -32.64 27.88
CA THR A 330 49.88 -33.88 27.38
C THR A 330 50.89 -35.03 27.44
N ARG A 331 50.68 -36.02 28.33
CA ARG A 331 51.33 -37.33 28.24
C ARG A 331 50.33 -38.45 28.47
N THR A 332 49.89 -39.05 27.37
CA THR A 332 49.10 -40.29 27.36
C THR A 332 50.03 -41.49 27.57
N SER A 333 49.76 -42.30 28.59
CA SER A 333 50.37 -43.63 28.74
C SER A 333 49.47 -44.56 29.53
N THR A 334 48.68 -45.36 28.82
CA THR A 334 48.05 -46.58 29.33
C THR A 334 49.13 -47.61 29.66
N PRO A 335 49.09 -48.23 30.85
CA PRO A 335 48.98 -49.68 30.86
C PRO A 335 47.97 -50.23 31.88
N THR A 336 47.51 -51.43 31.56
CA THR A 336 46.63 -52.32 32.33
C THR A 336 47.11 -52.60 33.76
N ARG A 337 46.18 -52.71 34.71
CA ARG A 337 46.44 -53.24 36.07
C ARG A 337 45.80 -54.62 36.26
N SER A 338 46.65 -55.62 36.48
CA SER A 338 46.30 -56.91 37.10
C SER A 338 47.40 -57.27 38.10
N GLY A 339 47.10 -58.00 39.18
CA GLY A 339 48.12 -58.45 40.14
C GLY A 339 48.03 -57.85 41.55
N THR A 340 47.11 -58.40 42.33
CA THR A 340 47.08 -58.59 43.79
C THR A 340 48.43 -58.51 44.55
N ARG A 341 48.48 -57.74 45.66
CA ARG A 341 48.84 -58.21 47.03
C ARG A 341 48.81 -57.09 48.10
N THR A 342 48.16 -57.40 49.23
CA THR A 342 48.21 -56.75 50.56
C THR A 342 49.36 -57.35 51.40
N PRO A 343 49.60 -56.97 52.68
CA PRO A 343 49.40 -55.69 53.40
C PRO A 343 50.66 -55.22 54.17
N THR A 344 50.67 -54.02 54.77
CA THR A 344 51.40 -53.76 56.03
C THR A 344 50.74 -52.59 56.80
N PRO A 345 50.47 -52.70 58.12
CA PRO A 345 49.77 -51.66 58.89
C PRO A 345 50.70 -50.80 59.77
N THR A 346 50.34 -49.53 60.00
CA THR A 346 50.86 -48.76 61.15
C THR A 346 49.78 -47.87 61.76
N ARG A 347 49.56 -48.04 63.08
CA ARG A 347 48.81 -47.15 64.00
C ARG A 347 49.54 -45.79 64.13
N THR A 348 49.04 -44.67 64.67
CA THR A 348 47.80 -44.18 65.33
C THR A 348 47.84 -42.62 65.17
N ALA A 349 46.82 -41.78 65.34
CA ALA A 349 45.93 -41.65 66.49
C ALA A 349 44.65 -40.83 66.19
N SER A 350 43.66 -40.99 67.08
CA SER A 350 42.47 -40.16 67.30
C SER A 350 42.65 -39.48 68.70
N PRO A 351 41.84 -38.51 69.20
CA PRO A 351 40.55 -38.01 68.67
C PRO A 351 40.30 -36.48 68.78
N THR A 352 39.21 -36.00 68.15
CA THR A 352 38.35 -34.96 68.76
C THR A 352 36.90 -35.12 68.27
N PRO A 353 35.88 -35.17 69.15
CA PRO A 353 34.48 -35.18 68.75
C PRO A 353 33.85 -33.79 68.83
N THR A 354 33.03 -33.43 67.84
CA THR A 354 32.07 -32.31 67.98
C THR A 354 30.77 -32.63 67.24
N LEU A 355 29.69 -32.81 68.00
CA LEU A 355 28.30 -32.69 67.52
C LEU A 355 28.07 -31.20 67.18
N THR A 356 27.20 -30.77 66.25
CA THR A 356 25.78 -31.11 66.06
C THR A 356 25.33 -30.47 64.73
N PRO A 357 24.37 -31.02 63.96
CA PRO A 357 23.85 -30.33 62.77
C PRO A 357 23.01 -29.10 63.16
N THR A 358 23.43 -27.91 62.75
CA THR A 358 22.60 -26.70 62.83
C THR A 358 21.51 -26.75 61.76
N ALA A 359 20.26 -26.53 62.15
CA ALA A 359 19.14 -26.48 61.22
C ALA A 359 19.38 -25.38 60.16
N THR A 360 19.34 -25.75 58.88
CA THR A 360 19.40 -24.80 57.78
C THR A 360 18.14 -23.94 57.82
N VAL A 361 18.32 -22.63 57.98
CA VAL A 361 17.22 -21.66 57.90
C VAL A 361 16.66 -21.72 56.49
N THR A 362 15.40 -22.14 56.35
CA THR A 362 14.63 -21.98 55.12
C THR A 362 14.69 -20.51 54.70
N PRO A 363 15.15 -20.17 53.48
CA PRO A 363 15.11 -18.79 53.04
C PRO A 363 13.66 -18.32 53.05
N THR A 364 13.36 -17.34 53.90
CA THR A 364 12.15 -16.53 53.82
C THR A 364 11.99 -16.10 52.36
N PRO A 365 10.78 -16.14 51.77
CA PRO A 365 10.59 -15.59 50.43
C PRO A 365 11.01 -14.12 50.47
N THR A 366 12.18 -13.82 49.88
CA THR A 366 12.57 -12.45 49.59
C THR A 366 11.46 -11.87 48.75
N SER A 367 10.87 -10.76 49.23
CA SER A 367 9.93 -9.97 48.44
C SER A 367 10.50 -9.83 47.03
N SER A 368 9.72 -10.24 46.03
CA SER A 368 10.03 -10.00 44.62
C SER A 368 10.56 -8.58 44.49
N PRO A 369 11.64 -8.32 43.74
CA PRO A 369 12.03 -6.94 43.46
C PRO A 369 10.78 -6.22 42.94
N THR A 370 10.40 -5.13 43.61
CA THR A 370 9.44 -4.18 43.06
C THR A 370 9.92 -3.87 41.64
N PRO A 371 9.10 -4.01 40.59
CA PRO A 371 9.55 -3.77 39.23
C PRO A 371 10.17 -2.36 39.20
N THR A 372 11.45 -2.29 38.86
CA THR A 372 12.18 -1.03 38.77
C THR A 372 11.67 -0.31 37.53
N THR A 373 10.53 0.36 37.65
CA THR A 373 9.82 0.96 36.51
C THR A 373 10.79 1.76 35.66
N ALA A 374 10.99 1.33 34.41
CA ALA A 374 11.85 2.07 33.48
C ALA A 374 11.49 3.56 33.50
N PRO A 375 12.48 4.47 33.59
CA PRO A 375 12.22 5.90 33.83
C PRO A 375 11.60 6.61 32.62
N GLY A 376 11.65 6.00 31.43
CA GLY A 376 11.07 6.51 30.20
C GLY A 376 9.55 6.26 30.05
N PRO A 377 9.01 6.46 28.84
CA PRO A 377 7.57 6.38 28.58
C PRO A 377 6.98 4.99 28.78
N ILE A 378 5.66 4.92 28.89
CA ILE A 378 4.93 3.64 28.89
C ILE A 378 4.29 3.40 27.53
N VAL A 379 4.32 2.16 27.04
CA VAL A 379 3.44 1.75 25.95
C VAL A 379 2.06 1.51 26.56
N THR A 380 1.08 2.35 26.21
CA THR A 380 -0.30 2.29 26.72
C THR A 380 -1.16 1.29 25.96
N PHE A 381 -0.89 1.13 24.66
CA PHE A 381 -1.52 0.13 23.79
C PHE A 381 -0.50 -0.41 22.79
N PHE A 382 -0.56 -1.71 22.51
CA PHE A 382 0.17 -2.34 21.42
C PHE A 382 -0.68 -3.46 20.83
N GLY A 383 -1.11 -3.29 19.58
CA GLY A 383 -2.01 -4.21 18.93
C GLY A 383 -2.26 -3.85 17.48
N LEU A 384 -3.34 -4.38 16.92
CA LEU A 384 -3.67 -4.20 15.51
C LEU A 384 -4.97 -3.40 15.29
N ALA A 385 -5.03 -2.70 14.15
CA ALA A 385 -6.27 -2.23 13.56
C ALA A 385 -6.46 -2.87 12.18
N SER A 386 -7.71 -3.01 11.76
CA SER A 386 -8.11 -3.60 10.48
C SER A 386 -7.74 -2.73 9.27
N ALA A 387 -8.00 -3.27 8.07
CA ALA A 387 -7.93 -2.51 6.82
C ALA A 387 -8.80 -1.23 6.80
N ALA A 388 -9.92 -1.26 7.53
CA ALA A 388 -10.88 -0.18 7.66
C ALA A 388 -10.68 0.62 8.97
N ASP A 389 -9.45 0.63 9.51
CA ASP A 389 -9.01 1.40 10.68
C ASP A 389 -9.72 1.07 12.01
N ASN A 390 -10.74 0.20 12.01
CA ASN A 390 -11.37 -0.33 13.23
C ASN A 390 -10.35 -1.14 14.04
N LEU A 391 -10.33 -0.95 15.36
CA LEU A 391 -9.52 -1.72 16.31
C LEU A 391 -9.83 -3.23 16.20
N LEU A 392 -8.79 -4.08 16.23
CA LEU A 392 -8.95 -5.53 16.35
C LEU A 392 -8.81 -5.96 17.82
N GLU A 393 -9.67 -6.88 18.24
CA GLU A 393 -9.53 -7.55 19.54
C GLU A 393 -8.55 -8.75 19.41
N PRO A 394 -7.76 -9.06 20.46
CA PRO A 394 -6.96 -10.27 20.49
C PRO A 394 -7.86 -11.51 20.59
N VAL A 395 -7.49 -12.58 19.89
CA VAL A 395 -8.26 -13.84 19.89
C VAL A 395 -7.91 -14.78 21.05
N GLU A 396 -6.70 -14.62 21.61
CA GLU A 396 -6.17 -15.37 22.75
C GLU A 396 -5.00 -14.59 23.36
N GLU A 397 -4.48 -15.07 24.50
CA GLU A 397 -3.30 -14.51 25.18
C GLU A 397 -2.35 -15.65 25.57
N ILE A 398 -1.06 -15.48 25.34
CA ILE A 398 -0.01 -16.48 25.66
C ILE A 398 1.02 -15.81 26.56
N ASP A 399 1.19 -16.32 27.79
CA ASP A 399 2.14 -15.81 28.79
C ASP A 399 2.08 -14.28 29.03
N GLY A 400 0.87 -13.70 29.01
CA GLY A 400 0.66 -12.25 29.15
C GLY A 400 0.81 -11.44 27.85
N VAL A 401 0.98 -12.11 26.71
CA VAL A 401 1.14 -11.48 25.38
C VAL A 401 -0.14 -11.69 24.55
N PRO A 402 -0.82 -10.61 24.10
CA PRO A 402 -2.01 -10.71 23.27
C PRO A 402 -1.66 -11.26 21.88
N VAL A 403 -2.52 -12.16 21.37
CA VAL A 403 -2.39 -12.78 20.05
C VAL A 403 -3.50 -12.28 19.13
N TYR A 404 -3.11 -11.75 17.97
CA TYR A 404 -4.02 -11.25 16.95
C TYR A 404 -4.02 -12.16 15.71
N ARG A 405 -5.21 -12.41 15.14
CA ARG A 405 -5.39 -13.10 13.85
C ARG A 405 -6.06 -12.14 12.86
N PRO A 406 -5.31 -11.28 12.16
CA PRO A 406 -5.88 -10.35 11.20
C PRO A 406 -6.42 -11.11 9.97
N THR A 407 -7.62 -10.74 9.51
CA THR A 407 -8.26 -11.29 8.32
C THR A 407 -8.37 -10.23 7.22
N GLY A 408 -8.01 -10.58 5.98
CA GLY A 408 -8.10 -9.69 4.81
C GLY A 408 -6.74 -9.33 4.20
N LEU A 409 -6.75 -8.38 3.26
CA LEU A 409 -5.57 -8.04 2.43
C LEU A 409 -4.57 -7.05 3.08
N GLY A 410 -4.75 -6.72 4.36
CA GLY A 410 -3.85 -5.84 5.10
C GLY A 410 -4.41 -5.41 6.46
N PHE A 411 -3.53 -4.89 7.31
CA PHE A 411 -3.85 -4.39 8.66
C PHE A 411 -2.85 -3.30 9.07
N GLN A 412 -3.07 -2.66 10.22
CA GLN A 412 -2.12 -1.71 10.81
C GLN A 412 -1.54 -2.27 12.12
N ILE A 413 -0.24 -2.07 12.33
CA ILE A 413 0.38 -2.15 13.66
C ILE A 413 0.20 -0.79 14.34
N VAL A 414 -0.34 -0.79 15.55
CA VAL A 414 -0.62 0.42 16.33
C VAL A 414 0.12 0.34 17.65
N VAL A 415 0.98 1.33 17.92
CA VAL A 415 1.68 1.51 19.20
C VAL A 415 1.29 2.85 19.79
N GLU A 416 0.74 2.86 21.00
CA GLU A 416 0.45 4.10 21.72
C GLU A 416 1.40 4.30 22.90
N GLY A 417 1.77 5.56 23.11
CA GLY A 417 2.69 5.98 24.16
C GLY A 417 2.04 6.95 25.14
N GLY A 418 2.07 6.58 26.42
CA GLY A 418 1.74 7.44 27.55
C GLY A 418 2.98 7.97 28.27
N LEU A 419 2.82 9.01 29.09
CA LEU A 419 3.91 9.59 29.86
C LEU A 419 4.45 8.57 30.88
N GLY A 420 5.77 8.50 31.00
CA GLY A 420 6.45 7.70 32.02
C GLY A 420 6.29 8.27 33.44
N PRO A 421 6.80 7.57 34.48
CA PRO A 421 6.76 8.03 35.86
C PRO A 421 7.41 9.41 36.07
N ALA A 422 8.38 9.78 35.22
CA ALA A 422 9.05 11.08 35.23
C ALA A 422 8.23 12.23 34.57
N GLY A 423 7.06 11.95 33.98
CA GLY A 423 6.20 12.95 33.35
C GLY A 423 6.78 13.62 32.09
N ARG A 424 7.88 13.10 31.54
CA ARG A 424 8.55 13.68 30.36
C ARG A 424 7.79 13.36 29.08
N GLN A 425 7.81 14.32 28.14
CA GLN A 425 7.24 14.12 26.81
C GLN A 425 7.95 13.00 26.07
N LEU A 426 7.16 12.18 25.38
CA LEU A 426 7.67 11.16 24.48
C LEU A 426 8.42 11.80 23.31
N GLY A 427 9.44 11.10 22.85
CA GLY A 427 9.95 11.29 21.50
C GLY A 427 8.90 10.88 20.48
N GLN A 428 8.99 11.44 19.28
CA GLN A 428 7.98 11.29 18.22
C GLN A 428 8.57 10.67 16.95
N SER A 429 9.88 10.46 16.86
CA SER A 429 10.53 9.83 15.71
C SER A 429 10.24 8.32 15.69
N ALA A 430 9.71 7.84 14.56
CA ALA A 430 9.71 6.42 14.24
C ALA A 430 10.95 6.01 13.42
N PHE A 431 11.64 6.98 12.81
CA PHE A 431 12.86 6.77 12.02
C PHE A 431 13.91 7.84 12.32
N ALA A 432 15.19 7.47 12.31
CA ALA A 432 16.32 8.38 12.38
C ALA A 432 17.11 8.37 11.06
N ASP A 433 17.34 9.56 10.48
CA ASP A 433 18.08 9.71 9.23
C ASP A 433 19.58 9.33 9.33
N ASP A 434 20.11 9.34 10.56
CA ASP A 434 21.47 8.90 10.87
C ASP A 434 21.45 7.39 11.18
N PRO A 435 22.14 6.53 10.40
CA PRO A 435 22.07 5.07 10.54
C PRO A 435 22.61 4.56 11.88
N ASP A 436 23.50 5.31 12.54
CA ASP A 436 24.02 4.97 13.87
C ASP A 436 23.03 5.36 14.99
N GLN A 437 21.98 6.15 14.67
CA GLN A 437 20.98 6.59 15.64
C GLN A 437 19.73 5.72 15.63
N ARG A 438 19.17 5.57 16.83
CA ARG A 438 17.91 4.83 17.06
C ARG A 438 16.72 5.80 17.07
N PRO A 439 15.57 5.39 16.53
CA PRO A 439 14.32 6.14 16.65
C PRO A 439 13.78 6.14 18.09
N ASP A 440 12.74 6.95 18.33
CA ASP A 440 12.06 7.01 19.63
C ASP A 440 11.08 5.83 19.80
N LEU A 441 10.40 5.43 18.73
CA LEU A 441 9.74 4.13 18.64
C LEU A 441 10.77 3.07 18.24
N GLN A 442 11.07 2.16 19.15
CA GLN A 442 11.97 1.02 18.90
C GLN A 442 11.13 -0.26 18.83
N ILE A 443 10.97 -0.82 17.64
CA ILE A 443 10.15 -2.01 17.39
C ILE A 443 10.93 -3.04 16.56
N VAL A 444 10.83 -4.32 16.94
CA VAL A 444 11.57 -5.43 16.33
C VAL A 444 10.66 -6.65 16.16
N PRO A 445 10.60 -7.27 14.96
CA PRO A 445 9.86 -8.52 14.72
C PRO A 445 10.76 -9.77 14.84
N SER A 446 10.18 -10.90 15.27
CA SER A 446 10.86 -12.20 15.34
C SER A 446 10.89 -12.96 14.00
N GLN A 447 10.06 -12.58 13.04
CA GLN A 447 10.06 -13.13 11.69
C GLN A 447 10.16 -12.01 10.66
N ALA A 448 10.81 -12.29 9.53
CA ALA A 448 11.00 -11.31 8.47
C ALA A 448 9.65 -10.94 7.85
N LEU A 449 9.48 -9.67 7.50
CA LEU A 449 8.29 -9.18 6.81
C LEU A 449 8.57 -9.11 5.32
N GLY A 450 7.63 -9.53 4.48
CA GLY A 450 7.78 -9.51 3.03
C GLY A 450 8.96 -10.35 2.54
N ASN A 451 9.88 -9.74 1.80
CA ASN A 451 11.09 -10.41 1.30
C ASN A 451 12.27 -10.43 2.29
N GLY A 452 12.15 -9.79 3.46
CA GLY A 452 13.22 -9.72 4.46
C GLY A 452 14.46 -8.93 4.02
N SER A 453 14.31 -7.92 3.16
CA SER A 453 15.38 -6.98 2.78
C SER A 453 16.13 -6.46 4.00
N THR A 454 17.43 -6.19 3.85
CA THR A 454 18.24 -5.48 4.86
C THR A 454 18.49 -4.02 4.48
N THR A 455 17.81 -3.51 3.46
CA THR A 455 18.00 -2.14 2.96
C THR A 455 17.10 -1.22 3.75
N VAL A 456 17.68 -0.45 4.67
CA VAL A 456 16.94 0.44 5.57
C VAL A 456 16.09 1.43 4.76
N CYS A 457 14.78 1.40 5.00
CA CYS A 457 13.82 2.34 4.41
C CYS A 457 13.71 2.27 2.89
N ASP A 458 13.84 1.05 2.35
CA ASP A 458 13.37 0.71 1.01
C ASP A 458 11.83 0.65 0.92
N ASN A 459 11.11 1.58 1.56
CA ASN A 459 9.65 1.57 1.68
C ASN A 459 8.89 2.06 0.43
N SER A 460 9.62 2.43 -0.64
CA SER A 460 9.10 3.12 -1.82
C SER A 460 9.36 2.33 -3.12
N PRO A 461 8.33 2.11 -3.97
CA PRO A 461 8.50 1.48 -5.28
C PRO A 461 9.49 2.25 -6.20
N PRO A 462 10.16 1.57 -7.16
CA PRO A 462 10.09 0.14 -7.47
C PRO A 462 10.95 -0.74 -6.54
N ALA A 463 11.74 -0.13 -5.65
CA ALA A 463 12.66 -0.81 -4.74
C ALA A 463 11.98 -1.29 -3.43
N ALA A 464 10.65 -1.30 -3.39
CA ALA A 464 9.84 -1.60 -2.21
C ALA A 464 10.18 -2.98 -1.60
N GLY A 465 10.95 -2.99 -0.51
CA GLY A 465 11.40 -4.21 0.16
C GLY A 465 10.60 -4.54 1.42
N GLY A 466 10.96 -5.68 2.00
CA GLY A 466 10.51 -6.16 3.30
C GLY A 466 11.41 -5.69 4.44
N VAL A 467 11.23 -6.27 5.62
CA VAL A 467 11.96 -5.90 6.85
C VAL A 467 12.67 -7.12 7.44
N PRO A 468 13.94 -7.02 7.89
CA PRO A 468 14.69 -8.14 8.45
C PRO A 468 14.24 -8.40 9.89
N ALA A 469 14.60 -9.57 10.43
CA ALA A 469 14.13 -10.01 11.73
C ALA A 469 15.25 -10.33 12.71
N VAL A 470 14.89 -10.31 14.00
CA VAL A 470 15.78 -10.64 15.11
C VAL A 470 15.04 -11.61 16.01
N ASP A 471 15.48 -12.86 16.07
CA ASP A 471 14.86 -13.90 16.90
C ASP A 471 15.86 -14.43 17.96
N PRO A 472 15.53 -14.34 19.27
CA PRO A 472 14.42 -13.59 19.85
C PRO A 472 14.60 -12.07 19.70
N PRO A 473 13.50 -11.29 19.62
CA PRO A 473 13.58 -9.82 19.55
C PRO A 473 14.29 -9.22 20.76
N ARG A 474 15.25 -8.34 20.48
CA ARG A 474 16.13 -7.71 21.47
C ARG A 474 16.53 -6.30 21.01
N PHE A 475 17.13 -5.52 21.92
CA PHE A 475 17.50 -4.12 21.70
C PHE A 475 18.90 -3.77 22.24
N ASP A 476 19.85 -4.71 22.18
CA ASP A 476 21.27 -4.39 22.38
C ASP A 476 21.79 -3.45 21.27
N ASP A 477 22.99 -2.89 21.44
CA ASP A 477 23.51 -1.80 20.59
C ASP A 477 24.18 -2.25 19.27
N GLU A 478 23.86 -3.45 18.77
CA GLU A 478 24.28 -3.90 17.43
C GLU A 478 23.65 -3.02 16.32
N LEU A 479 24.48 -2.59 15.36
CA LEU A 479 24.06 -1.72 14.25
C LEU A 479 23.01 -2.39 13.36
N ASP A 480 23.10 -3.69 13.12
CA ASP A 480 22.12 -4.42 12.32
C ASP A 480 20.72 -4.42 12.99
N ILE A 481 20.65 -4.37 14.33
CA ILE A 481 19.37 -4.21 15.05
C ILE A 481 18.88 -2.76 14.97
N THR A 482 19.79 -1.77 14.98
CA THR A 482 19.43 -0.36 14.67
C THR A 482 18.84 -0.24 13.26
N HIS A 483 19.40 -0.96 12.28
CA HIS A 483 18.86 -1.04 10.92
C HIS A 483 17.46 -1.70 10.88
N VAL A 484 17.24 -2.83 11.57
CA VAL A 484 15.90 -3.45 11.71
C VAL A 484 14.87 -2.46 12.27
N MET A 485 15.24 -1.74 13.34
CA MET A 485 14.37 -0.77 13.99
C MET A 485 14.05 0.43 13.08
N ASN A 486 15.04 0.98 12.38
CA ASN A 486 14.84 2.10 11.46
C ASN A 486 14.02 1.68 10.23
N ASP A 487 14.24 0.49 9.67
CA ASP A 487 13.55 -0.01 8.48
C ASP A 487 12.06 -0.32 8.74
N LEU A 488 11.74 -0.96 9.86
CA LEU A 488 10.35 -1.06 10.29
C LEU A 488 9.78 0.31 10.69
N GLY A 489 10.63 1.14 11.31
CA GLY A 489 10.32 2.46 11.84
C GLY A 489 9.83 3.47 10.80
N CYS A 490 10.49 3.58 9.65
CA CYS A 490 10.08 4.46 8.55
C CYS A 490 8.84 3.99 7.76
N ARG A 491 8.20 2.91 8.21
CA ARG A 491 6.91 2.42 7.68
C ARG A 491 5.75 2.80 8.61
N PHE A 492 6.04 3.39 9.77
CA PHE A 492 5.08 4.13 10.58
C PHE A 492 4.86 5.51 9.96
N ASP A 493 3.61 5.96 9.87
CA ASP A 493 3.26 7.22 9.21
C ASP A 493 2.25 8.06 10.00
N ASN A 494 2.57 9.34 10.17
CA ASN A 494 1.74 10.29 10.92
C ASN A 494 0.47 10.74 10.17
N GLY A 495 0.23 10.24 8.96
CA GLY A 495 -0.83 10.68 8.03
C GLY A 495 -0.34 11.64 6.95
N SER A 496 0.90 12.15 7.04
CA SER A 496 1.44 13.15 6.11
C SER A 496 2.70 12.69 5.35
N GLY A 497 2.94 11.38 5.23
CA GLY A 497 4.14 10.85 4.57
C GLY A 497 5.41 10.96 5.41
N LYS A 498 5.29 11.08 6.74
CA LYS A 498 6.42 11.27 7.66
C LYS A 498 6.43 10.19 8.75
N ALA A 499 7.63 9.68 9.01
CA ALA A 499 7.95 8.68 10.04
C ALA A 499 7.92 9.27 11.47
N LEU A 500 6.75 9.77 11.85
CA LEU A 500 6.48 10.42 13.13
C LEU A 500 5.21 9.84 13.78
N ALA A 501 5.04 10.09 15.09
CA ALA A 501 3.78 9.83 15.78
C ALA A 501 2.67 10.82 15.38
N ARG A 502 1.42 10.36 15.46
CA ARG A 502 0.21 11.20 15.58
C ARG A 502 0.08 11.64 17.02
N THR A 503 -0.08 12.94 17.27
CA THR A 503 -0.08 13.54 18.63
C THR A 503 -1.44 14.09 19.04
N SER A 504 -2.43 13.98 18.16
CA SER A 504 -3.82 14.38 18.36
C SER A 504 -4.73 13.17 18.14
N PRO A 505 -5.75 12.94 18.98
CA PRO A 505 -6.76 11.90 18.73
C PRO A 505 -7.51 12.10 17.41
N CYS A 506 -7.73 13.35 16.99
CA CYS A 506 -8.40 13.65 15.71
C CYS A 506 -7.57 13.22 14.49
N ASP A 507 -6.25 13.12 14.65
CA ASP A 507 -5.31 12.68 13.62
C ASP A 507 -4.94 11.20 13.80
N ALA A 508 -5.64 10.44 14.65
CA ALA A 508 -5.36 9.03 14.90
C ALA A 508 -5.63 8.14 13.66
N CYS A 509 -5.00 6.97 13.62
CA CYS A 509 -5.21 5.95 12.58
C CYS A 509 -6.20 4.85 12.99
N VAL A 510 -6.67 4.87 14.23
CA VAL A 510 -7.71 3.95 14.75
C VAL A 510 -9.03 4.70 14.77
N GLN A 511 -10.08 4.05 14.29
CA GLN A 511 -11.44 4.59 14.28
C GLN A 511 -12.36 3.87 15.27
N PHE A 512 -13.26 4.64 15.87
CA PHE A 512 -14.33 4.21 16.76
C PHE A 512 -15.64 4.85 16.27
N ASP A 513 -16.61 4.04 15.84
CA ASP A 513 -17.89 4.51 15.26
C ASP A 513 -17.75 5.54 14.10
N GLY A 514 -16.61 5.49 13.38
CA GLY A 514 -16.27 6.40 12.28
C GLY A 514 -15.47 7.66 12.67
N GLU A 515 -15.24 7.88 13.97
CA GLU A 515 -14.41 8.97 14.50
C GLU A 515 -12.99 8.48 14.82
N ALA A 516 -11.97 9.29 14.53
CA ALA A 516 -10.59 8.96 14.86
C ALA A 516 -10.33 9.10 16.38
N GLY A 517 -9.57 8.17 16.96
CA GLY A 517 -9.20 8.25 18.38
C GLY A 517 -7.99 7.42 18.79
N PHE A 518 -7.46 7.73 19.96
CA PHE A 518 -6.52 6.86 20.68
C PHE A 518 -7.29 5.79 21.46
N VAL A 519 -6.72 4.58 21.51
CA VAL A 519 -7.28 3.41 22.21
C VAL A 519 -7.25 3.63 23.72
N ASP A 520 -6.15 4.18 24.26
CA ASP A 520 -6.05 4.58 25.66
C ASP A 520 -6.08 6.11 25.81
N ARG A 521 -6.91 6.62 26.72
CA ARG A 521 -7.02 8.06 27.02
C ARG A 521 -5.78 8.64 27.70
N ARG A 522 -4.84 7.79 28.14
CA ARG A 522 -3.53 8.15 28.70
C ARG A 522 -2.45 8.29 27.63
N SER A 523 -2.77 7.96 26.38
CA SER A 523 -1.87 8.09 25.24
C SER A 523 -1.69 9.56 24.85
N HIS A 524 -0.45 9.94 24.55
CA HIS A 524 -0.06 11.26 24.05
C HIS A 524 0.56 11.19 22.65
N ALA A 525 0.83 9.97 22.16
CA ALA A 525 1.37 9.69 20.85
C ALA A 525 0.81 8.34 20.37
N GLN A 526 0.46 8.24 19.09
CA GLN A 526 0.07 7.00 18.43
C GLN A 526 0.91 6.84 17.16
N PHE A 527 1.62 5.72 17.05
CA PHE A 527 2.41 5.35 15.89
C PHE A 527 1.65 4.26 15.12
N CYS A 528 1.49 4.46 13.81
CA CYS A 528 0.72 3.55 12.96
C CYS A 528 1.53 3.10 11.73
N ALA A 529 1.84 1.81 11.62
CA ALA A 529 2.48 1.23 10.43
C ALA A 529 1.53 0.34 9.66
N ARG A 530 1.47 0.50 8.34
CA ARG A 530 0.56 -0.26 7.48
C ARG A 530 1.23 -1.51 6.94
N ILE A 531 0.69 -2.68 7.28
CA ILE A 531 1.13 -3.97 6.73
C ILE A 531 0.35 -4.25 5.45
N SER A 532 1.05 -4.18 4.32
CA SER A 532 0.59 -4.52 2.98
C SER A 532 1.33 -5.75 2.44
N GLN A 533 1.11 -6.14 1.17
CA GLN A 533 1.78 -7.31 0.58
C GLN A 533 3.32 -7.21 0.54
N TYR A 534 3.90 -6.00 0.48
CA TYR A 534 5.36 -5.81 0.60
C TYR A 534 5.92 -6.16 2.00
N LEU A 535 5.03 -6.20 3.00
CA LEU A 535 5.33 -6.54 4.40
C LEU A 535 4.57 -7.79 4.85
N ALA A 536 4.12 -8.63 3.91
CA ALA A 536 3.34 -9.81 4.23
C ALA A 536 4.06 -10.68 5.27
N LEU A 537 3.37 -11.04 6.35
CA LEU A 537 3.88 -11.95 7.35
C LEU A 537 3.86 -13.37 6.79
N ALA A 538 4.91 -14.14 7.05
CA ALA A 538 4.91 -15.58 6.79
C ALA A 538 3.86 -16.30 7.67
N PRO A 539 3.31 -17.45 7.23
CA PRO A 539 2.46 -18.28 8.07
C PRO A 539 3.13 -18.71 9.37
N GLY A 540 2.38 -18.66 10.47
CA GLY A 540 2.88 -18.90 11.82
C GLY A 540 2.77 -17.66 12.72
N ASP A 541 3.55 -17.66 13.80
CA ASP A 541 3.53 -16.62 14.84
C ASP A 541 4.71 -15.66 14.69
N THR A 542 4.43 -14.39 14.44
CA THR A 542 5.42 -13.30 14.51
C THR A 542 5.24 -12.56 15.82
N LEU A 543 6.24 -12.67 16.71
CA LEU A 543 6.33 -11.86 17.92
C LEU A 543 6.89 -10.48 17.55
N PHE A 544 6.15 -9.43 17.87
CA PHE A 544 6.65 -8.07 17.85
C PHE A 544 6.94 -7.61 19.27
N VAL A 545 8.06 -6.93 19.47
CA VAL A 545 8.42 -6.28 20.73
C VAL A 545 8.69 -4.81 20.44
N ALA A 546 8.05 -3.91 21.20
CA ALA A 546 8.16 -2.47 21.03
C ALA A 546 8.43 -1.76 22.36
N ARG A 547 9.29 -0.74 22.36
CA ARG A 547 9.52 0.18 23.49
C ARG A 547 9.63 1.61 22.98
N LEU A 548 9.46 2.57 23.88
CA LEU A 548 9.46 4.01 23.57
C LEU A 548 10.59 4.74 24.30
N ARG A 549 11.04 5.86 23.73
CA ARG A 549 12.03 6.77 24.30
C ARG A 549 11.42 8.14 24.59
N ASP A 550 11.80 8.78 25.70
CA ASP A 550 11.45 10.19 25.95
C ASP A 550 12.46 11.15 25.31
N GLN A 551 12.10 12.44 25.23
CA GLN A 551 12.97 13.50 24.68
C GLN A 551 14.29 13.71 25.45
N ALA A 552 14.45 13.10 26.63
CA ALA A 552 15.68 13.11 27.42
C ALA A 552 16.49 11.80 27.27
N GLY A 553 16.11 10.92 26.34
CA GLY A 553 16.80 9.67 26.02
C GLY A 553 16.45 8.49 26.91
N ASN A 554 15.53 8.63 27.88
CA ASN A 554 15.15 7.54 28.77
C ASN A 554 14.23 6.57 28.04
N LEU A 555 14.55 5.27 28.12
CA LEU A 555 13.76 4.20 27.53
C LEU A 555 12.70 3.69 28.50
N GLY A 556 11.57 3.27 27.94
CA GLY A 556 10.47 2.58 28.63
C GLY A 556 10.64 1.07 28.67
N GLU A 557 9.74 0.41 29.41
CA GLU A 557 9.61 -1.05 29.40
C GLU A 557 9.09 -1.55 28.03
N PRO A 558 9.58 -2.68 27.51
CA PRO A 558 9.06 -3.25 26.27
C PRO A 558 7.68 -3.89 26.42
N ALA A 559 6.75 -3.52 25.55
CA ALA A 559 5.49 -4.23 25.30
C ALA A 559 5.65 -5.28 24.20
N LYS A 560 4.72 -6.24 24.14
CA LYS A 560 4.74 -7.36 23.20
C LYS A 560 3.36 -7.59 22.61
N MET A 561 3.32 -8.08 21.37
CA MET A 561 2.14 -8.71 20.77
C MET A 561 2.57 -9.86 19.84
N ILE A 562 1.71 -10.85 19.64
CA ILE A 562 1.91 -11.89 18.62
C ILE A 562 0.90 -11.66 17.50
N VAL A 563 1.35 -11.74 16.26
CA VAL A 563 0.47 -11.80 15.09
C VAL A 563 0.57 -13.21 14.50
N ARG A 564 -0.57 -13.90 14.44
CA ARG A 564 -0.69 -15.27 13.96
C ARG A 564 -1.35 -15.27 12.58
N ILE A 565 -0.60 -15.72 11.57
CA ILE A 565 -1.11 -15.97 10.22
C ILE A 565 -1.33 -17.47 10.05
N ASP A 566 -2.59 -17.88 9.91
CA ASP A 566 -2.91 -19.29 9.66
C ASP A 566 -2.33 -19.74 8.31
N SER A 567 -1.69 -20.92 8.29
CA SER A 567 -1.19 -21.51 7.04
C SER A 567 -2.35 -21.78 6.09
N PRO A 568 -2.21 -21.50 4.77
CA PRO A 568 -3.22 -21.89 3.80
C PRO A 568 -3.40 -23.41 3.90
N SER A 569 -4.59 -23.83 4.33
CA SER A 569 -4.91 -25.24 4.50
C SER A 569 -4.68 -25.94 3.16
N ALA A 570 -3.77 -26.91 3.13
CA ALA A 570 -3.61 -27.76 1.95
C ALA A 570 -4.96 -28.41 1.68
N ALA A 571 -5.60 -28.02 0.57
CA ALA A 571 -6.91 -28.51 0.20
C ALA A 571 -6.91 -30.05 0.31
N PRO A 572 -7.86 -30.66 1.04
CA PRO A 572 -7.83 -32.08 1.29
C PRO A 572 -7.78 -32.80 -0.05
N ALA A 573 -6.71 -33.57 -0.27
CA ALA A 573 -6.42 -34.20 -1.56
C ALA A 573 -7.67 -34.91 -2.06
N THR A 574 -8.25 -34.38 -3.15
CA THR A 574 -9.53 -34.85 -3.67
C THR A 574 -9.36 -36.30 -4.07
N THR A 575 -9.98 -37.19 -3.28
CA THR A 575 -10.02 -38.61 -3.60
C THR A 575 -10.68 -38.73 -4.97
N PRO A 576 -10.02 -39.35 -5.99
CA PRO A 576 -10.57 -39.38 -7.33
C PRO A 576 -11.92 -40.09 -7.31
N ALA A 577 -12.97 -39.37 -7.73
CA ALA A 577 -14.32 -39.91 -7.75
C ALA A 577 -14.39 -41.15 -8.67
N PRO A 578 -15.07 -42.23 -8.26
CA PRO A 578 -15.21 -43.40 -9.10
C PRO A 578 -16.00 -43.05 -10.37
N ALA A 579 -15.61 -43.65 -11.50
CA ALA A 579 -16.15 -43.34 -12.81
C ALA A 579 -17.68 -43.50 -12.86
N ALA A 580 -18.36 -42.51 -13.47
CA ALA A 580 -19.81 -42.51 -13.60
C ALA A 580 -20.32 -43.62 -14.53
N LEU A 581 -21.33 -44.36 -14.07
CA LEU A 581 -22.18 -45.19 -14.93
C LEU A 581 -23.16 -44.30 -15.72
N PRO A 582 -23.50 -44.65 -16.97
CA PRO A 582 -24.33 -43.81 -17.83
C PRO A 582 -25.79 -43.73 -17.36
N ALA A 583 -26.40 -42.57 -17.61
CA ALA A 583 -27.69 -42.18 -17.06
C ALA A 583 -28.88 -43.03 -17.55
N THR A 584 -29.90 -43.16 -16.70
CA THR A 584 -31.27 -43.54 -17.11
C THR A 584 -32.22 -42.37 -16.86
N ALA A 585 -33.19 -42.17 -17.77
CA ALA A 585 -34.02 -40.96 -17.88
C ALA A 585 -35.03 -40.77 -16.70
N PRO A 586 -35.54 -39.55 -16.47
CA PRO A 586 -36.18 -39.18 -15.21
C PRO A 586 -37.66 -39.57 -15.10
N ARG A 587 -38.17 -39.65 -13.86
CA ARG A 587 -39.60 -39.56 -13.55
C ARG A 587 -39.88 -38.38 -12.63
N LEU A 588 -40.93 -37.63 -13.00
CA LEU A 588 -41.40 -36.40 -12.34
C LEU A 588 -42.15 -36.73 -11.03
N CYS A 589 -42.15 -35.76 -10.10
CA CYS A 589 -42.87 -35.84 -8.83
C CYS A 589 -44.20 -35.05 -8.85
N GLY A 590 -45.16 -35.50 -8.04
CA GLY A 590 -46.44 -34.84 -7.76
C GLY A 590 -47.63 -35.76 -8.06
N THR A 591 -48.58 -36.03 -7.15
CA THR A 591 -48.85 -35.50 -5.80
C THR A 591 -49.50 -36.59 -4.91
N PRO A 592 -49.52 -36.44 -3.57
CA PRO A 592 -50.09 -37.45 -2.67
C PRO A 592 -51.59 -37.26 -2.41
N LEU A 593 -52.32 -38.33 -2.10
CA LEU A 593 -53.38 -38.37 -1.07
C LEU A 593 -53.96 -39.78 -0.85
N ALA A 594 -54.14 -40.13 0.43
CA ALA A 594 -55.08 -41.08 1.04
C ALA A 594 -55.36 -42.47 0.41
N GLY A 595 -55.22 -43.55 1.22
CA GLY A 595 -55.73 -44.87 0.83
C GLY A 595 -55.45 -46.03 1.79
N ALA A 596 -56.23 -46.11 2.89
CA ALA A 596 -56.63 -47.31 3.65
C ALA A 596 -55.62 -48.45 3.97
N ALA A 597 -55.61 -48.85 5.25
CA ALA A 597 -54.93 -50.05 5.73
C ALA A 597 -55.64 -51.36 5.33
N ALA A 598 -54.88 -52.43 5.16
CA ALA A 598 -55.36 -53.80 5.34
C ALA A 598 -54.22 -54.72 5.85
N ARG A 599 -54.31 -55.15 7.12
CA ARG A 599 -53.63 -56.37 7.60
C ARG A 599 -54.56 -57.58 7.37
N PRO A 600 -54.03 -58.81 7.32
CA PRO A 600 -54.76 -59.95 6.78
C PRO A 600 -55.67 -60.67 7.80
N GLN A 601 -56.71 -61.31 7.25
CA GLN A 601 -57.30 -62.60 7.65
C GLN A 601 -57.69 -62.84 9.13
N LEU A 602 -58.97 -63.14 9.38
CA LEU A 602 -59.48 -64.46 9.84
C LEU A 602 -60.98 -64.36 10.22
N HIS A 603 -61.74 -65.43 9.92
CA HIS A 603 -63.06 -65.89 10.42
C HIS A 603 -64.10 -64.88 10.97
N TYR A 604 -65.40 -64.99 10.66
CA TYR A 604 -66.20 -66.22 10.46
C TYR A 604 -67.32 -66.00 9.44
#